data_AF-A0A9D8QY71-F1
#
_entry.id   AF-A0A9D8QY71-F1
#
_cell.length_a   1.000
_cell.length_b   1.000
_cell.length_c   1.000
_cell.angle_alpha   90.00
_cell.angle_beta   90.00
_cell.angle_gamma   90.00
#
_symmetry.space_group_name_H-M   'P 1'
#
loop_
_entity.id
_entity.type
_entity.pdbx_description
1 polymer ?
#
loop_
_entity_poly.entity_id
_entity_poly.type
_entity_poly.pdbx_seq_one_letter_code
_entity_poly.pdbx_strand_id
1 'polypeptide(L)'
;MRIIFAKKNSVNPFLFRLFRNNETKVHELNYLFWECTTRCNFHCRHCGSDCSVLSREKDMPLEDFLGALDTIPGNKRPKDFTVILTGGEPLMRPDLATAGKEISRRGFAWGMVSNGWFYDERMHARMMEAGMRVMTISLDGMEESHDWMRGVPGSFRHAVNAIGIMAKEPRLNADVVTCVNKRNLSELPQIYELLSGLGVKQWRLFTIIPIGRAAADPDMHLTDDEFVRLMEFIKGKRQEIPGQAGNDDKRQAGNDGKMKVTFSCEGYLGRYEEKVRDVRYFCHAGINIASVLIDGRICACPNIDRDRFSQGSIYQDNFYEVWEERFKPFRDRSWARTGKCKECKQWRNCLGNGMHNWHGPSDEVLQCHYAKTIGVG
;
A
#
# COMPACT_ATOMS: atom_id res chain seq x y z
N MET A 1 -23.59 -17.48 6.01
CA MET A 1 -24.50 -16.53 6.71
C MET A 1 -23.91 -15.13 6.55
N ARG A 2 -24.41 -14.34 5.59
CA ARG A 2 -23.92 -12.96 5.37
C ARG A 2 -24.39 -12.10 6.54
N ILE A 3 -23.48 -11.72 7.42
CA ILE A 3 -23.76 -10.73 8.46
C ILE A 3 -23.82 -9.38 7.76
N ILE A 4 -25.04 -8.92 7.51
CA ILE A 4 -25.34 -7.56 7.09
C ILE A 4 -25.10 -6.69 8.32
N PHE A 5 -23.98 -5.96 8.35
CA PHE A 5 -23.70 -5.00 9.41
C PHE A 5 -24.63 -3.80 9.24
N ALA A 6 -25.64 -3.71 10.09
CA ALA A 6 -26.53 -2.56 10.16
C ALA A 6 -25.82 -1.37 10.85
N LYS A 7 -25.80 -0.26 10.11
CA LYS A 7 -25.74 1.17 10.44
C LYS A 7 -25.53 1.61 11.90
N LYS A 8 -24.69 2.65 12.02
CA LYS A 8 -24.38 3.52 13.17
C LYS A 8 -23.62 2.89 14.33
N ASN A 9 -22.58 3.62 14.74
CA ASN A 9 -21.61 3.39 15.80
C ASN A 9 -20.34 2.66 15.33
N SER A 10 -19.19 3.26 15.67
CA SER A 10 -17.86 2.65 15.66
C SER A 10 -17.97 1.15 15.93
N VAL A 11 -17.40 0.30 15.08
CA VAL A 11 -17.53 -1.17 15.23
C VAL A 11 -17.12 -1.50 16.67
N ASN A 12 -17.83 -2.34 17.42
CA ASN A 12 -17.34 -2.67 18.76
C ASN A 12 -15.91 -3.28 18.63
N PRO A 13 -14.88 -2.83 19.38
CA PRO A 13 -13.53 -3.41 19.29
C PRO A 13 -13.50 -4.93 19.48
N PHE A 14 -14.46 -5.50 20.22
CA PHE A 14 -14.67 -6.95 20.30
C PHE A 14 -15.10 -7.56 18.96
N LEU A 15 -16.12 -7.00 18.30
CA LEU A 15 -16.58 -7.48 16.98
C LEU A 15 -15.49 -7.36 15.92
N PHE A 16 -14.72 -6.27 15.93
CA PHE A 16 -13.59 -6.11 15.00
C PHE A 16 -12.50 -7.18 15.22
N ARG A 17 -12.23 -7.56 16.49
CA ARG A 17 -11.30 -8.67 16.78
C ARG A 17 -11.82 -10.01 16.27
N LEU A 18 -13.13 -10.28 16.40
CA LEU A 18 -13.73 -11.49 15.82
C LEU A 18 -13.64 -11.50 14.30
N PHE A 19 -13.96 -10.38 13.65
CA PHE A 19 -13.78 -10.21 12.21
C PHE A 19 -12.34 -10.50 11.78
N ARG A 20 -11.36 -9.84 12.42
CA ARG A 20 -9.94 -10.06 12.15
C ARG A 20 -9.51 -11.52 12.30
N ASN A 21 -9.94 -12.18 13.39
CA ASN A 21 -9.60 -13.58 13.63
C ASN A 21 -10.21 -14.49 12.57
N ASN A 22 -11.41 -14.19 12.10
CA ASN A 22 -12.04 -14.92 11.00
C ASN A 22 -11.29 -14.71 9.68
N GLU A 23 -10.97 -13.46 9.33
CA GLU A 23 -10.16 -13.14 8.14
C GLU A 23 -8.81 -13.87 8.18
N THR A 24 -8.17 -13.91 9.35
CA THR A 24 -6.88 -14.61 9.54
C THR A 24 -7.03 -16.14 9.38
N LYS A 25 -8.12 -16.70 9.90
CA LYS A 25 -8.40 -18.14 9.83
C LYS A 25 -8.75 -18.58 8.41
N VAL A 26 -9.49 -17.77 7.67
CA VAL A 26 -9.90 -18.05 6.28
C VAL A 26 -8.78 -17.74 5.29
N HIS A 27 -8.02 -16.66 5.54
CA HIS A 27 -6.88 -16.17 4.74
C HIS A 27 -7.14 -16.24 3.23
N GLU A 28 -8.28 -15.68 2.81
CA GLU A 28 -8.62 -15.56 1.39
C GLU A 28 -7.64 -14.60 0.71
N LEU A 29 -6.88 -15.12 -0.27
CA LEU A 29 -5.91 -14.33 -1.03
C LEU A 29 -6.64 -13.37 -1.98
N ASN A 30 -6.55 -12.07 -1.73
CA ASN A 30 -7.26 -11.03 -2.49
C ASN A 30 -6.31 -10.17 -3.34
N TYR A 31 -5.06 -10.02 -2.90
CA TYR A 31 -4.06 -9.21 -3.59
C TYR A 31 -2.74 -9.97 -3.71
N LEU A 32 -2.17 -9.94 -4.91
CA LEU A 32 -0.84 -10.45 -5.17
C LEU A 32 0.02 -9.34 -5.75
N PHE A 33 1.04 -8.92 -5.03
CA PHE A 33 2.05 -8.01 -5.56
C PHE A 33 3.07 -8.78 -6.39
N TRP A 34 3.48 -8.19 -7.50
CA TRP A 34 4.65 -8.62 -8.26
C TRP A 34 5.67 -7.50 -8.30
N GLU A 35 6.80 -7.71 -7.62
CA GLU A 35 7.99 -6.85 -7.79
C GLU A 35 8.61 -7.19 -9.16
N CYS A 36 8.02 -6.63 -10.22
CA CYS A 36 8.26 -7.06 -11.59
C CYS A 36 9.58 -6.57 -12.18
N THR A 37 10.21 -5.59 -11.53
CA THR A 37 11.53 -5.06 -11.85
C THR A 37 12.08 -4.31 -10.65
N THR A 38 13.41 -4.26 -10.51
CA THR A 38 14.12 -3.34 -9.60
C THR A 38 14.78 -2.17 -10.34
N ARG A 39 14.61 -2.11 -11.67
CA ARG A 39 15.03 -0.95 -12.49
C ARG A 39 14.10 0.22 -12.21
N CYS A 40 14.68 1.38 -11.99
CA CYS A 40 13.93 2.61 -11.78
C CYS A 40 14.64 3.78 -12.45
N ASN A 41 13.90 4.64 -13.13
CA ASN A 41 14.40 5.89 -13.71
C ASN A 41 14.66 6.98 -12.65
N PHE A 42 14.28 6.76 -11.39
CA PHE A 42 14.45 7.70 -10.28
C PHE A 42 15.45 7.19 -9.24
N HIS A 43 15.89 8.11 -8.36
CA HIS A 43 16.71 7.79 -7.19
C HIS A 43 16.09 8.44 -5.94
N CYS A 44 14.86 8.05 -5.59
CA CYS A 44 14.07 8.68 -4.51
C CYS A 44 14.71 8.53 -3.12
N ARG A 45 14.75 9.61 -2.33
CA ARG A 45 15.40 9.65 -1.01
C ARG A 45 14.80 8.66 0.00
N HIS A 46 13.53 8.31 -0.17
CA HIS A 46 12.78 7.42 0.71
C HIS A 46 12.74 5.96 0.24
N CYS A 47 13.47 5.58 -0.82
CA CYS A 47 13.33 4.25 -1.40
C CYS A 47 13.81 3.15 -0.44
N GLY A 48 12.87 2.30 -0.02
CA GLY A 48 13.15 1.15 0.87
C GLY A 48 13.85 -0.01 0.17
N SER A 49 13.58 -0.22 -1.12
CA SER A 49 14.18 -1.29 -1.93
C SER A 49 15.51 -0.89 -2.60
N ASP A 50 15.98 0.34 -2.34
CA ASP A 50 17.16 0.94 -2.99
C ASP A 50 17.23 0.75 -4.51
N CYS A 51 16.06 0.86 -5.17
CA CYS A 51 15.95 0.72 -6.62
C CYS A 51 16.81 1.80 -7.32
N SER A 52 17.41 1.42 -8.45
CA SER A 52 18.29 2.28 -9.22
C SER A 52 18.16 2.02 -10.73
N VAL A 53 18.77 2.90 -11.54
CA VAL A 53 18.74 2.81 -13.02
C VAL A 53 19.37 1.51 -13.50
N LEU A 54 20.47 1.09 -12.85
CA LEU A 54 21.14 -0.18 -13.10
C LEU A 54 20.74 -1.17 -12.01
N SER A 55 19.72 -1.96 -12.29
CA SER A 55 19.37 -3.08 -11.41
C SER A 55 20.52 -4.09 -11.37
N ARG A 56 20.84 -4.59 -10.17
CA ARG A 56 21.77 -5.71 -10.00
C ARG A 56 21.10 -7.05 -10.33
N GLU A 57 19.78 -7.11 -10.17
CA GLU A 57 18.96 -8.28 -10.47
C GLU A 57 18.36 -8.19 -11.88
N LYS A 58 18.37 -9.30 -12.60
CA LYS A 58 17.68 -9.41 -13.89
C LYS A 58 16.18 -9.46 -13.64
N ASP A 59 15.40 -8.78 -14.49
CA ASP A 59 13.95 -8.89 -14.43
C ASP A 59 13.52 -10.36 -14.61
N MET A 60 12.70 -10.84 -13.67
CA MET A 60 12.08 -12.16 -13.73
C MET A 60 11.33 -12.33 -15.06
N PRO A 61 11.57 -13.43 -15.79
CA PRO A 61 10.78 -13.78 -16.96
C PRO A 61 9.27 -13.81 -16.67
N LEU A 62 8.46 -13.32 -17.60
CA LEU A 62 7.01 -13.20 -17.40
C LEU A 62 6.36 -14.57 -17.13
N GLU A 63 6.81 -15.59 -17.86
CA GLU A 63 6.35 -16.96 -17.77
C GLU A 63 6.51 -17.56 -16.36
N ASP A 64 7.56 -17.18 -15.62
CA ASP A 64 7.79 -17.67 -14.25
C ASP A 64 6.70 -17.15 -13.32
N PHE A 65 6.41 -15.85 -13.39
CA PHE A 65 5.34 -15.23 -12.60
C PHE A 65 3.97 -15.78 -12.99
N LEU A 66 3.71 -15.96 -14.28
CA LEU A 66 2.46 -16.57 -14.75
C LEU A 66 2.33 -18.02 -14.28
N GLY A 67 3.41 -18.79 -14.24
CA GLY A 67 3.45 -20.13 -13.68
C GLY A 67 3.06 -20.15 -12.20
N ALA A 68 3.59 -19.22 -11.40
CA ALA A 68 3.19 -19.05 -10.01
C ALA A 68 1.69 -18.69 -9.87
N LEU A 69 1.19 -17.78 -10.71
CA LEU A 69 -0.21 -17.37 -10.74
C LEU A 69 -1.15 -18.52 -11.13
N ASP A 70 -0.69 -19.40 -12.03
CA ASP A 70 -1.45 -20.56 -12.52
C ASP A 70 -1.60 -21.66 -11.45
N THR A 71 -0.78 -21.64 -10.38
CA THR A 71 -0.97 -22.54 -9.23
C THR A 71 -2.23 -22.24 -8.40
N ILE A 72 -2.82 -21.05 -8.52
CA ILE A 72 -3.98 -20.64 -7.73
C ILE A 72 -5.25 -21.34 -8.27
N PRO A 73 -5.92 -22.21 -7.50
CA PRO A 73 -7.08 -22.96 -7.99
C PRO A 73 -8.25 -22.04 -8.36
N GLY A 74 -8.94 -22.32 -9.48
CA GLY A 74 -10.03 -21.47 -9.97
C GLY A 74 -11.16 -21.24 -8.96
N ASN A 75 -11.51 -22.25 -8.16
CA ASN A 75 -12.54 -22.16 -7.11
C ASN A 75 -12.08 -21.42 -5.85
N LYS A 76 -10.80 -21.08 -5.76
CA LYS A 76 -10.18 -20.31 -4.67
C LYS A 76 -9.88 -18.87 -5.06
N ARG A 77 -10.23 -18.45 -6.30
CA ARG A 77 -10.02 -17.09 -6.80
C ARG A 77 -11.22 -16.21 -6.43
N PRO A 78 -11.06 -15.22 -5.54
CA PRO A 78 -12.11 -14.24 -5.29
C PRO A 78 -12.38 -13.44 -6.56
N LYS A 79 -13.63 -13.00 -6.74
CA LYS A 79 -14.05 -12.23 -7.91
C LYS A 79 -13.23 -10.94 -8.11
N ASP A 80 -12.80 -10.34 -7.01
CA ASP A 80 -12.08 -9.07 -6.98
C ASP A 80 -10.56 -9.24 -6.77
N PHE A 81 -10.03 -10.46 -6.98
CA PHE A 81 -8.58 -10.72 -6.89
C PHE A 81 -7.82 -9.81 -7.84
N THR A 82 -6.85 -9.07 -7.30
CA THR A 82 -6.06 -8.10 -8.07
C THR A 82 -4.57 -8.38 -7.97
N VAL A 83 -3.91 -8.49 -9.13
CA VAL A 83 -2.45 -8.50 -9.23
C VAL A 83 -1.94 -7.06 -9.34
N ILE A 84 -1.04 -6.64 -8.47
CA ILE A 84 -0.46 -5.29 -8.49
C ILE A 84 1.02 -5.37 -8.89
N LEU A 85 1.35 -4.77 -10.02
CA LEU A 85 2.72 -4.69 -10.52
C LEU A 85 3.43 -3.48 -9.88
N THR A 86 4.58 -3.73 -9.30
CA THR A 86 5.36 -2.74 -8.55
C THR A 86 6.86 -3.07 -8.65
N GLY A 87 7.68 -2.46 -7.78
CA GLY A 87 9.11 -2.68 -7.65
C GLY A 87 9.88 -1.37 -7.72
N GLY A 88 10.78 -1.25 -8.70
CA GLY A 88 11.35 0.03 -9.12
C GLY A 88 10.30 0.88 -9.82
N GLU A 89 10.32 0.92 -11.15
CA GLU A 89 9.28 1.53 -11.96
C GLU A 89 8.74 0.50 -12.97
N PRO A 90 7.49 0.01 -12.83
CA PRO A 90 6.92 -0.97 -13.75
C PRO A 90 6.98 -0.55 -15.22
N LEU A 91 6.87 0.75 -15.52
CA LEU A 91 6.95 1.26 -16.90
C LEU A 91 8.34 1.11 -17.55
N MET A 92 9.38 0.73 -16.78
CA MET A 92 10.70 0.36 -17.32
C MET A 92 10.71 -1.05 -17.94
N ARG A 93 9.66 -1.84 -17.71
CA ARG A 93 9.53 -3.20 -18.21
C ARG A 93 8.90 -3.20 -19.62
N PRO A 94 9.62 -3.63 -20.67
CA PRO A 94 9.15 -3.50 -22.06
C PRO A 94 7.89 -4.34 -22.36
N ASP A 95 7.75 -5.48 -21.68
CA ASP A 95 6.65 -6.44 -21.78
C ASP A 95 5.51 -6.17 -20.78
N LEU A 96 5.49 -5.04 -20.06
CA LEU A 96 4.46 -4.73 -19.04
C LEU A 96 3.02 -4.89 -19.56
N ALA A 97 2.72 -4.36 -20.74
CA ALA A 97 1.39 -4.47 -21.35
C ALA A 97 1.02 -5.93 -21.65
N THR A 98 1.99 -6.72 -22.12
CA THR A 98 1.82 -8.14 -22.40
C THR A 98 1.54 -8.89 -21.10
N ALA A 99 2.28 -8.58 -20.04
CA ALA A 99 2.04 -9.15 -18.72
C ALA A 99 0.61 -8.87 -18.22
N GLY A 100 0.17 -7.61 -18.28
CA GLY A 100 -1.19 -7.23 -17.91
C GLY A 100 -2.27 -7.96 -18.71
N LYS A 101 -2.05 -8.11 -20.03
CA LYS A 101 -2.96 -8.87 -20.91
C LYS A 101 -3.02 -10.35 -20.54
N GLU A 102 -1.89 -10.98 -20.23
CA GLU A 102 -1.85 -12.39 -19.83
C GLU A 102 -2.46 -12.64 -18.44
N ILE A 103 -2.33 -11.69 -17.52
CA ILE A 103 -3.01 -11.72 -16.22
C ILE A 103 -4.53 -11.60 -16.43
N SER A 104 -4.97 -10.64 -17.26
CA SER A 104 -6.38 -10.44 -17.59
C SER A 104 -6.99 -11.67 -18.29
N ARG A 105 -6.25 -12.32 -19.19
CA ARG A 105 -6.68 -13.54 -19.89
C ARG A 105 -6.96 -14.70 -18.93
N ARG A 106 -6.28 -14.72 -17.78
CA ARG A 106 -6.49 -15.70 -16.70
C ARG A 106 -7.66 -15.34 -15.75
N GLY A 107 -8.36 -14.24 -16.04
CA GLY A 107 -9.52 -13.78 -15.29
C GLY A 107 -9.19 -12.92 -14.06
N PHE A 108 -7.94 -12.53 -13.88
CA PHE A 108 -7.53 -11.68 -12.75
C PHE A 108 -7.62 -10.20 -13.12
N ALA A 109 -8.03 -9.36 -12.17
CA ALA A 109 -7.82 -7.92 -12.29
C ALA A 109 -6.34 -7.62 -12.13
N TRP A 110 -5.86 -6.53 -12.73
CA TRP A 110 -4.51 -6.06 -12.48
C TRP A 110 -4.40 -4.53 -12.44
N GLY A 111 -3.31 -4.07 -11.87
CA GLY A 111 -2.92 -2.66 -11.85
C GLY A 111 -1.45 -2.47 -11.56
N MET A 112 -1.05 -1.21 -11.41
CA MET A 112 0.33 -0.88 -11.05
C MET A 112 0.43 0.31 -10.11
N VAL A 113 1.59 0.40 -9.46
CA VAL A 113 2.05 1.59 -8.74
C VAL A 113 3.21 2.19 -9.54
N SER A 114 3.09 3.45 -9.95
CA SER A 114 4.08 4.12 -10.81
C SER A 114 4.44 5.51 -10.30
N ASN A 115 5.63 5.98 -10.67
CA ASN A 115 6.08 7.35 -10.50
C ASN A 115 5.49 8.32 -11.55
N GLY A 116 4.85 7.79 -12.60
CA GLY A 116 4.13 8.58 -13.61
C GLY A 116 5.00 9.18 -14.72
N TRP A 117 6.33 9.05 -14.67
CA TRP A 117 7.24 9.69 -15.62
C TRP A 117 6.96 9.32 -17.08
N PHE A 118 6.75 8.02 -17.34
CA PHE A 118 6.49 7.47 -18.69
C PHE A 118 5.00 7.26 -18.97
N TYR A 119 4.10 7.81 -18.14
CA TYR A 119 2.67 7.62 -18.28
C TYR A 119 2.01 8.79 -19.03
N ASP A 120 2.00 8.69 -20.36
CA ASP A 120 1.30 9.60 -21.28
C ASP A 120 0.00 8.98 -21.83
N GLU A 121 -0.71 9.69 -22.71
CA GLU A 121 -1.97 9.23 -23.32
C GLU A 121 -1.79 7.93 -24.12
N ARG A 122 -0.64 7.76 -24.79
CA ARG A 122 -0.34 6.56 -25.57
C ARG A 122 -0.12 5.36 -24.66
N MET A 123 0.66 5.54 -23.59
CA MET A 123 0.89 4.52 -22.58
C MET A 123 -0.42 4.17 -21.88
N HIS A 124 -1.23 5.17 -21.52
CA HIS A 124 -2.56 4.98 -20.93
C HIS A 124 -3.42 4.08 -21.82
N ALA A 125 -3.58 4.42 -23.11
CA ALA A 125 -4.36 3.61 -24.04
C ALA A 125 -3.86 2.16 -24.12
N ARG A 126 -2.53 1.97 -24.17
CA ARG A 126 -1.89 0.64 -24.17
C ARG A 126 -2.19 -0.16 -22.90
N MET A 127 -2.19 0.47 -21.72
CA MET A 127 -2.52 -0.19 -20.45
C MET A 127 -4.01 -0.54 -20.35
N MET A 128 -4.89 0.35 -20.82
CA MET A 128 -6.33 0.09 -20.84
C MET A 128 -6.69 -1.06 -21.80
N GLU A 129 -6.05 -1.14 -22.97
CA GLU A 129 -6.18 -2.27 -23.90
C GLU A 129 -5.69 -3.58 -23.27
N ALA A 130 -4.62 -3.51 -22.46
CA ALA A 130 -4.12 -4.65 -21.69
C ALA A 130 -5.01 -5.02 -20.48
N GLY A 131 -6.15 -4.34 -20.27
CA GLY A 131 -7.13 -4.68 -19.25
C GLY A 131 -6.83 -4.12 -17.86
N MET A 132 -6.01 -3.08 -17.75
CA MET A 132 -5.68 -2.47 -16.45
C MET A 132 -6.94 -1.92 -15.76
N ARG A 133 -7.04 -2.15 -14.44
CA ARG A 133 -8.19 -1.74 -13.61
C ARG A 133 -7.81 -0.89 -12.41
N VAL A 134 -6.56 -0.92 -11.98
CA VAL A 134 -6.07 -0.17 -10.81
C VAL A 134 -4.83 0.62 -11.19
N MET A 135 -4.74 1.87 -10.75
CA MET A 135 -3.58 2.72 -11.00
C MET A 135 -3.30 3.57 -9.77
N THR A 136 -2.07 3.48 -9.24
CA THR A 136 -1.59 4.38 -8.19
C THR A 136 -0.46 5.23 -8.73
N ILE A 137 -0.60 6.56 -8.66
CA ILE A 137 0.49 7.50 -8.94
C ILE A 137 1.01 8.10 -7.64
N SER A 138 2.33 8.18 -7.52
CA SER A 138 2.98 8.71 -6.33
C SER A 138 3.27 10.21 -6.49
N LEU A 139 2.68 11.07 -5.65
CA LEU A 139 2.91 12.52 -5.60
C LEU A 139 3.25 12.95 -4.16
N ASP A 140 4.43 13.52 -3.96
CA ASP A 140 5.08 13.66 -2.64
C ASP A 140 5.33 15.12 -2.24
N GLY A 141 4.58 16.05 -2.80
CA GLY A 141 4.76 17.48 -2.57
C GLY A 141 4.28 18.31 -3.75
N MET A 142 4.38 19.63 -3.59
CA MET A 142 4.45 20.56 -4.71
C MET A 142 5.78 20.41 -5.44
N GLU A 143 5.98 21.12 -6.56
CA GLU A 143 7.07 20.88 -7.52
C GLU A 143 8.45 20.71 -6.87
N GLU A 144 8.88 21.66 -6.04
CA GLU A 144 10.18 21.61 -5.37
C GLU A 144 10.31 20.40 -4.43
N SER A 145 9.35 20.22 -3.52
CA SER A 145 9.36 19.14 -2.52
C SER A 145 9.27 17.76 -3.16
N HIS A 146 8.47 17.62 -4.22
CA HIS A 146 8.33 16.37 -4.94
C HIS A 146 9.61 16.03 -5.73
N ASP A 147 10.15 16.96 -6.50
CA ASP A 147 11.38 16.74 -7.27
C ASP A 147 12.57 16.43 -6.36
N TRP A 148 12.66 17.13 -5.21
CA TRP A 148 13.63 16.83 -4.17
C TRP A 148 13.49 15.40 -3.62
N MET A 149 12.26 14.99 -3.28
CA MET A 149 11.97 13.67 -2.74
C MET A 149 12.28 12.57 -3.77
N ARG A 150 11.90 12.79 -5.03
CA ARG A 150 12.09 11.84 -6.14
C ARG A 150 13.52 11.80 -6.67
N GLY A 151 14.30 12.86 -6.44
CA GLY A 151 15.67 13.00 -6.92
C GLY A 151 15.77 13.28 -8.43
N VAL A 152 14.69 13.75 -9.06
CA VAL A 152 14.62 13.98 -10.51
C VAL A 152 13.86 15.28 -10.79
N PRO A 153 14.51 16.33 -11.34
CA PRO A 153 13.83 17.55 -11.76
C PRO A 153 12.75 17.29 -12.81
N GLY A 154 11.61 17.98 -12.70
CA GLY A 154 10.45 17.85 -13.56
C GLY A 154 9.54 16.66 -13.22
N SER A 155 9.90 15.82 -12.24
CA SER A 155 9.12 14.64 -11.88
C SER A 155 7.69 14.98 -11.45
N PHE A 156 7.51 16.14 -10.81
CA PHE A 156 6.20 16.65 -10.41
C PHE A 156 5.27 16.85 -11.60
N ARG A 157 5.77 17.49 -12.65
CA ARG A 157 4.96 17.81 -13.85
C ARG A 157 4.51 16.55 -14.56
N HIS A 158 5.39 15.56 -14.66
CA HIS A 158 5.05 14.26 -15.23
C HIS A 158 4.02 13.51 -14.37
N ALA A 159 4.21 13.48 -13.04
CA ALA A 159 3.26 12.87 -12.12
C ALA A 159 1.87 13.55 -12.20
N VAL A 160 1.82 14.89 -12.21
CA VAL A 160 0.57 15.66 -12.36
C VAL A 160 -0.11 15.38 -13.70
N ASN A 161 0.65 15.29 -14.79
CA ASN A 161 0.09 14.91 -16.09
C ASN A 161 -0.51 13.50 -16.06
N ALA A 162 0.22 12.51 -15.52
CA ALA A 162 -0.25 11.14 -15.38
C ALA A 162 -1.52 11.05 -14.52
N ILE A 163 -1.59 11.82 -13.42
CA ILE A 163 -2.77 11.95 -12.55
C ILE A 163 -3.96 12.50 -13.34
N GLY A 164 -3.76 13.57 -14.11
CA GLY A 164 -4.81 14.18 -14.93
C GLY A 164 -5.35 13.23 -16.01
N ILE A 165 -4.51 12.36 -16.57
CA ILE A 165 -4.93 11.33 -17.53
C ILE A 165 -5.75 10.25 -16.81
N MET A 166 -5.22 9.65 -15.73
CA MET A 166 -5.89 8.54 -15.05
C MET A 166 -7.21 8.96 -14.37
N ALA A 167 -7.31 10.20 -13.87
CA ALA A 167 -8.51 10.69 -13.21
C ALA A 167 -9.72 10.81 -14.15
N LYS A 168 -9.47 10.95 -15.46
CA LYS A 168 -10.52 11.00 -16.50
C LYS A 168 -11.05 9.63 -16.91
N GLU A 169 -10.38 8.53 -16.56
CA GLU A 169 -10.76 7.19 -16.99
C GLU A 169 -11.72 6.53 -15.98
N PRO A 170 -13.03 6.43 -16.29
CA PRO A 170 -14.02 5.92 -15.35
C PRO A 170 -13.85 4.45 -14.99
N ARG A 171 -13.13 3.65 -15.80
CA ARG A 171 -12.89 2.23 -15.55
C ARG A 171 -11.76 1.97 -14.55
N LEU A 172 -10.92 2.97 -14.27
CA LEU A 172 -9.82 2.83 -13.32
C LEU A 172 -10.28 3.10 -11.89
N ASN A 173 -9.96 2.17 -11.00
CA ASN A 173 -9.83 2.48 -9.58
C ASN A 173 -8.48 3.17 -9.38
N ALA A 174 -8.47 4.49 -9.56
CA ALA A 174 -7.28 5.32 -9.46
C ALA A 174 -7.15 5.98 -8.09
N ASP A 175 -5.94 6.00 -7.54
CA ASP A 175 -5.59 6.75 -6.35
C ASP A 175 -4.23 7.44 -6.47
N VAL A 176 -4.05 8.48 -5.65
CA VAL A 176 -2.74 9.11 -5.46
C VAL A 176 -2.22 8.76 -4.09
N VAL A 177 -0.92 8.48 -4.01
CA VAL A 177 -0.23 8.26 -2.73
C VAL A 177 0.79 9.36 -2.46
N THR A 178 0.90 9.75 -1.20
CA THR A 178 1.86 10.75 -0.72
C THR A 178 2.60 10.23 0.50
N CYS A 179 3.92 10.15 0.38
CA CYS A 179 4.85 9.91 1.48
C CYS A 179 5.07 11.23 2.24
N VAL A 180 4.38 11.40 3.37
CA VAL A 180 4.45 12.61 4.17
C VAL A 180 5.75 12.66 4.95
N ASN A 181 6.44 13.78 4.85
CA ASN A 181 7.72 14.08 5.50
C ASN A 181 7.72 15.55 5.95
N LYS A 182 8.80 16.02 6.59
CA LYS A 182 8.84 17.37 7.16
C LYS A 182 8.65 18.48 6.12
N ARG A 183 9.14 18.28 4.89
CA ARG A 183 9.11 19.31 3.84
C ARG A 183 7.72 19.48 3.22
N ASN A 184 6.97 18.39 3.06
CA ASN A 184 5.66 18.43 2.40
C ASN A 184 4.46 18.48 3.37
N LEU A 185 4.67 18.36 4.68
CA LEU A 185 3.56 18.37 5.65
C LEU A 185 2.75 19.67 5.61
N SER A 186 3.41 20.80 5.44
CA SER A 186 2.73 22.11 5.27
C SER A 186 2.07 22.29 3.91
N GLU A 187 2.46 21.49 2.91
CA GLU A 187 1.93 21.57 1.54
C GLU A 187 0.65 20.73 1.35
N LEU A 188 0.28 19.88 2.30
CA LEU A 188 -0.88 18.98 2.17
C LEU A 188 -2.19 19.70 1.76
N PRO A 189 -2.51 20.92 2.25
CA PRO A 189 -3.67 21.65 1.73
C PRO A 189 -3.56 21.99 0.24
N GLN A 190 -2.38 22.39 -0.24
CA GLN A 190 -2.17 22.73 -1.66
C GLN A 190 -2.24 21.48 -2.55
N ILE A 191 -1.68 20.36 -2.08
CA ILE A 191 -1.79 19.07 -2.76
C ILE A 191 -3.26 18.64 -2.84
N TYR A 192 -4.03 18.81 -1.76
CA TYR A 192 -5.46 18.48 -1.75
C TYR A 192 -6.23 19.25 -2.83
N GLU A 193 -6.02 20.57 -2.93
CA GLU A 193 -6.69 21.41 -3.95
C GLU A 193 -6.29 21.01 -5.37
N LEU A 194 -4.99 20.75 -5.61
CA LEU A 194 -4.50 20.27 -6.90
C LEU A 194 -5.17 18.95 -7.31
N LEU A 195 -5.14 17.95 -6.43
CA LEU A 195 -5.71 16.62 -6.72
C LEU A 195 -7.23 16.68 -6.90
N SER A 196 -7.92 17.49 -6.08
CA SER A 196 -9.36 17.71 -6.21
C SER A 196 -9.70 18.37 -7.54
N GLY A 197 -8.92 19.39 -7.95
CA GLY A 197 -9.09 20.07 -9.23
C GLY A 197 -8.83 19.17 -10.45
N LEU A 198 -7.99 18.15 -10.31
CA LEU A 198 -7.76 17.12 -11.33
C LEU A 198 -8.84 16.02 -11.36
N GLY A 199 -9.79 16.03 -10.42
CA GLY A 199 -10.86 15.04 -10.33
C GLY A 199 -10.46 13.73 -9.65
N VAL A 200 -9.38 13.73 -8.87
CA VAL A 200 -8.94 12.54 -8.12
C VAL A 200 -9.99 12.15 -7.07
N LYS A 201 -10.34 10.87 -7.03
CA LYS A 201 -11.37 10.35 -6.12
C LYS A 201 -10.81 9.86 -4.79
N GLN A 202 -9.54 9.44 -4.77
CA GLN A 202 -8.92 8.81 -3.61
C GLN A 202 -7.48 9.30 -3.44
N TRP A 203 -7.17 9.77 -2.23
CA TRP A 203 -5.83 10.20 -1.83
C TRP A 203 -5.42 9.49 -0.54
N ARG A 204 -4.30 8.77 -0.62
CA ARG A 204 -3.73 7.99 0.47
C ARG A 204 -2.44 8.62 0.97
N LEU A 205 -2.43 8.92 2.26
CA LEU A 205 -1.28 9.48 2.96
C LEU A 205 -0.62 8.39 3.80
N PHE A 206 0.70 8.39 3.84
CA PHE A 206 1.51 7.47 4.62
C PHE A 206 2.81 8.17 5.06
N THR A 207 3.53 7.61 6.02
CA THR A 207 4.82 8.11 6.50
C THR A 207 5.93 7.17 6.08
N ILE A 208 7.17 7.55 6.35
CA ILE A 208 8.32 6.71 6.00
C ILE A 208 8.83 5.98 7.24
N ILE A 209 9.11 4.70 7.07
CA ILE A 209 9.86 3.91 8.04
C ILE A 209 11.36 4.14 7.85
N PRO A 210 12.16 4.19 8.94
CA PRO A 210 13.59 4.49 8.88
C PRO A 210 14.42 3.28 8.39
N ILE A 211 14.19 2.87 7.15
CA ILE A 211 14.92 1.81 6.45
C ILE A 211 15.49 2.34 5.12
N GLY A 212 16.41 1.59 4.52
CA GLY A 212 17.01 1.95 3.24
C GLY A 212 17.61 3.37 3.27
N ARG A 213 17.39 4.14 2.19
CA ARG A 213 17.91 5.51 2.07
C ARG A 213 17.29 6.51 3.05
N ALA A 214 16.10 6.21 3.58
CA ALA A 214 15.44 7.06 4.57
C ALA A 214 16.04 6.94 5.98
N ALA A 215 16.76 5.86 6.29
CA ALA A 215 17.23 5.57 7.64
C ALA A 215 18.12 6.68 8.23
N ALA A 216 18.90 7.35 7.38
CA ALA A 216 19.86 8.37 7.79
C ALA A 216 19.39 9.83 7.55
N ASP A 217 18.21 10.03 6.96
CA ASP A 217 17.74 11.37 6.56
C ASP A 217 16.71 11.91 7.58
N PRO A 218 17.06 12.92 8.41
CA PRO A 218 16.16 13.43 9.45
C PRO A 218 14.96 14.22 8.89
N ASP A 219 15.00 14.67 7.63
CA ASP A 219 13.88 15.37 6.98
C ASP A 219 12.77 14.39 6.59
N MET A 220 13.07 13.10 6.50
CA MET A 220 12.11 12.04 6.19
C MET A 220 11.14 11.78 7.35
N HIS A 221 11.60 11.94 8.60
CA HIS A 221 10.87 11.46 9.76
C HIS A 221 10.08 12.56 10.46
N LEU A 222 8.76 12.42 10.51
CA LEU A 222 7.90 13.30 11.32
C LEU A 222 8.14 13.09 12.81
N THR A 223 8.24 14.18 13.56
CA THR A 223 8.09 14.18 15.03
C THR A 223 6.69 13.72 15.44
N ASP A 224 6.46 13.49 16.73
CA ASP A 224 5.13 13.07 17.23
C ASP A 224 4.08 14.16 17.03
N ASP A 225 4.43 15.42 17.27
CA ASP A 225 3.53 16.57 17.02
C ASP A 225 3.19 16.73 15.54
N GLU A 226 4.17 16.57 14.66
CA GLU A 226 3.97 16.59 13.21
C GLU A 226 3.10 15.41 12.74
N PHE A 227 3.29 14.23 13.34
CA PHE A 227 2.45 13.06 13.06
C PHE A 227 1.00 13.29 13.52
N VAL A 228 0.79 13.90 14.68
CA VAL A 228 -0.55 14.30 15.15
C VAL A 228 -1.16 15.36 14.21
N ARG A 229 -0.38 16.34 13.73
CA ARG A 229 -0.83 17.31 12.74
C ARG A 229 -1.30 16.65 11.44
N LEU A 230 -0.58 15.63 10.96
CA LEU A 230 -1.03 14.81 9.82
C LEU A 230 -2.36 14.12 10.12
N MET A 231 -2.51 13.51 11.30
CA MET A 231 -3.76 12.84 11.67
C MET A 231 -4.95 13.81 11.76
N GLU A 232 -4.75 15.00 12.34
CA GLU A 232 -5.77 16.04 12.41
C GLU A 232 -6.12 16.61 11.04
N PHE A 233 -5.15 16.77 10.13
CA PHE A 233 -5.41 17.17 8.75
C PHE A 233 -6.33 16.17 8.04
N ILE A 234 -6.01 14.87 8.09
CA ILE A 234 -6.81 13.81 7.46
C ILE A 234 -8.21 13.78 8.06
N LYS A 235 -8.31 13.82 9.38
CA LYS A 235 -9.59 13.85 10.10
C LYS A 235 -10.43 15.06 9.68
N GLY A 236 -9.84 16.25 9.62
CA GLY A 236 -10.51 17.47 9.18
C GLY A 236 -11.10 17.33 7.77
N LYS A 237 -10.30 16.88 6.81
CA LYS A 237 -10.77 16.67 5.42
C LYS A 237 -11.88 15.63 5.32
N ARG A 238 -11.83 14.57 6.12
CA ARG A 238 -12.90 13.56 6.19
C ARG A 238 -14.19 14.10 6.82
N GLN A 239 -14.11 15.06 7.73
CA GLN A 239 -15.29 15.71 8.33
C GLN A 239 -16.00 16.67 7.36
N GLU A 240 -15.29 17.19 6.37
CA GLU A 240 -15.87 18.02 5.29
C GLU A 240 -16.77 17.22 4.32
N ILE A 241 -16.76 15.88 4.41
CA ILE A 241 -17.47 14.95 3.52
C ILE A 241 -18.58 14.24 4.32
N PRO A 242 -19.87 14.59 4.09
CA PRO A 242 -20.99 13.95 4.78
C PRO A 242 -20.95 12.43 4.62
N GLY A 243 -21.05 11.69 5.73
CA GLY A 243 -21.06 10.22 5.72
C GLY A 243 -19.70 9.53 5.62
N GLN A 244 -18.60 10.27 5.41
CA GLN A 244 -17.23 9.69 5.47
C GLN A 244 -16.69 9.62 6.91
N ALA A 245 -17.18 10.50 7.80
CA ALA A 245 -16.97 10.39 9.24
C ALA A 245 -17.92 9.34 9.85
N GLY A 246 -17.73 8.08 9.48
CA GLY A 246 -18.56 6.97 9.91
C GLY A 246 -18.41 5.75 9.00
N ASN A 247 -18.64 4.56 9.54
CA ASN A 247 -18.54 3.29 8.83
C ASN A 247 -19.80 3.02 7.97
N ASP A 248 -20.37 4.07 7.37
CA ASP A 248 -21.55 3.97 6.55
C ASP A 248 -21.14 3.35 5.20
N ASP A 249 -21.68 2.16 4.93
CA ASP A 249 -21.47 1.26 3.77
C ASP A 249 -21.86 1.88 2.41
N LYS A 250 -21.97 3.20 2.34
CA LYS A 250 -21.95 3.88 1.06
C LYS A 250 -20.50 3.87 0.59
N ARG A 251 -20.19 2.91 -0.28
CA ARG A 251 -19.08 2.94 -1.26
C ARG A 251 -19.18 4.17 -2.20
N GLN A 252 -19.52 5.35 -1.68
CA GLN A 252 -19.65 6.62 -2.37
C GLN A 252 -18.33 7.37 -2.32
N ALA A 253 -17.22 6.71 -2.67
CA ALA A 253 -16.10 7.46 -3.20
C ALA A 253 -16.60 8.16 -4.47
N GLY A 254 -16.80 9.48 -4.42
CA GLY A 254 -17.09 10.29 -5.59
C GLY A 254 -18.54 10.40 -6.07
N ASN A 255 -19.57 10.04 -5.29
CA ASN A 255 -20.96 10.40 -5.68
C ASN A 255 -21.29 11.88 -5.43
N ASP A 256 -20.60 12.50 -4.48
CA ASP A 256 -20.82 13.91 -4.11
C ASP A 256 -19.72 14.83 -4.68
N GLY A 257 -18.84 14.28 -5.53
CA GLY A 257 -17.72 15.01 -6.17
C GLY A 257 -16.51 15.30 -5.28
N LYS A 258 -16.49 14.90 -4.00
CA LYS A 258 -15.36 15.16 -3.08
C LYS A 258 -14.37 14.00 -2.98
N MET A 259 -13.08 14.33 -2.88
CA MET A 259 -11.97 13.38 -2.81
C MET A 259 -11.85 12.71 -1.45
N LYS A 260 -11.78 11.39 -1.42
CA LYS A 260 -11.61 10.60 -0.20
C LYS A 260 -10.15 10.65 0.28
N VAL A 261 -9.91 11.25 1.44
CA VAL A 261 -8.59 11.27 2.10
C VAL A 261 -8.48 10.16 3.15
N THR A 262 -7.39 9.40 3.13
CA THR A 262 -7.16 8.28 4.08
C THR A 262 -5.71 8.12 4.48
N PHE A 263 -5.48 7.68 5.72
CA PHE A 263 -4.18 7.20 6.18
C PHE A 263 -4.00 5.71 5.86
N SER A 264 -2.83 5.36 5.33
CA SER A 264 -2.51 4.00 4.84
C SER A 264 -2.31 2.97 5.95
N CYS A 265 -1.98 1.74 5.57
CA CYS A 265 -1.90 0.56 6.43
C CYS A 265 -0.63 0.46 7.30
N GLU A 266 -0.12 1.59 7.79
CA GLU A 266 1.18 1.66 8.50
C GLU A 266 1.14 1.06 9.90
N GLY A 267 0.00 1.23 10.58
CA GLY A 267 -0.09 0.82 11.95
C GLY A 267 -1.32 1.24 12.70
N TYR A 268 -1.46 0.73 13.93
CA TYR A 268 -2.55 1.04 14.85
C TYR A 268 -2.37 2.44 15.45
N LEU A 269 -3.44 3.25 15.40
CA LEU A 269 -3.45 4.67 15.76
C LEU A 269 -4.33 5.01 16.98
N GLY A 270 -4.88 4.00 17.66
CA GLY A 270 -5.71 4.20 18.85
C GLY A 270 -6.90 5.16 18.60
N ARG A 271 -6.82 6.38 19.15
CA ARG A 271 -7.91 7.37 19.13
C ARG A 271 -8.26 7.91 17.73
N TYR A 272 -7.39 7.69 16.74
CA TYR A 272 -7.61 8.08 15.34
C TYR A 272 -8.16 6.96 14.46
N GLU A 273 -8.28 5.72 14.97
CA GLU A 273 -8.98 4.66 14.24
C GLU A 273 -10.39 5.13 13.86
N GLU A 274 -10.84 4.78 12.66
CA GLU A 274 -12.13 5.19 12.07
C GLU A 274 -12.26 6.70 11.78
N LYS A 275 -11.33 7.54 12.25
CA LYS A 275 -11.30 8.99 11.97
C LYS A 275 -10.45 9.35 10.76
N VAL A 276 -9.36 8.62 10.53
CA VAL A 276 -8.42 8.87 9.42
C VAL A 276 -8.48 7.81 8.32
N ARG A 277 -9.28 6.78 8.51
CA ARG A 277 -9.52 5.67 7.57
C ARG A 277 -10.84 5.01 7.92
N ASP A 278 -11.41 4.23 7.01
CA ASP A 278 -12.79 3.74 7.17
C ASP A 278 -12.87 2.54 8.11
N VAL A 279 -11.88 1.66 8.06
CA VAL A 279 -11.80 0.47 8.90
C VAL A 279 -10.69 0.61 9.92
N ARG A 280 -10.86 -0.06 11.07
CA ARG A 280 -9.78 -0.16 12.05
C ARG A 280 -8.58 -0.88 11.47
N TYR A 281 -7.41 -0.50 11.98
CA TYR A 281 -6.16 -1.10 11.57
C TYR A 281 -6.14 -2.62 11.72
N PHE A 282 -5.76 -3.28 10.63
CA PHE A 282 -5.40 -4.67 10.55
C PHE A 282 -4.37 -4.84 9.44
N CYS A 283 -3.23 -5.46 9.75
CA CYS A 283 -2.23 -5.77 8.73
C CYS A 283 -2.70 -6.97 7.92
N HIS A 284 -3.03 -6.77 6.65
CA HIS A 284 -3.49 -7.83 5.75
C HIS A 284 -2.35 -8.65 5.11
N ALA A 285 -1.09 -8.27 5.37
CA ALA A 285 0.09 -8.96 4.88
C ALA A 285 0.11 -10.41 5.40
N GLY A 286 0.14 -11.38 4.49
CA GLY A 286 0.15 -12.81 4.80
C GLY A 286 -1.21 -13.38 5.22
N ILE A 287 -2.27 -12.57 5.07
CA ILE A 287 -3.65 -12.94 5.38
C ILE A 287 -4.55 -12.77 4.15
N ASN A 288 -4.52 -11.60 3.52
CA ASN A 288 -5.20 -11.37 2.24
C ASN A 288 -4.26 -10.86 1.14
N ILE A 289 -3.00 -10.60 1.49
CA ILE A 289 -1.98 -10.04 0.61
C ILE A 289 -0.76 -10.96 0.62
N ALA A 290 -0.32 -11.34 -0.57
CA ALA A 290 0.97 -11.98 -0.82
C ALA A 290 1.79 -11.17 -1.84
N SER A 291 3.05 -11.51 -1.99
CA SER A 291 3.94 -10.93 -2.99
C SER A 291 4.90 -11.96 -3.56
N VAL A 292 5.18 -11.86 -4.85
CA VAL A 292 6.35 -12.47 -5.50
C VAL A 292 7.38 -11.36 -5.72
N LEU A 293 8.55 -11.52 -5.10
CA LEU A 293 9.66 -10.56 -5.19
C LEU A 293 10.46 -10.78 -6.48
N ILE A 294 11.36 -9.84 -6.80
CA ILE A 294 12.12 -9.83 -8.06
C ILE A 294 12.93 -11.11 -8.31
N ASP A 295 13.39 -11.75 -7.23
CA ASP A 295 14.22 -12.96 -7.24
C ASP A 295 13.41 -14.27 -7.09
N GLY A 296 12.09 -14.19 -7.18
CA GLY A 296 11.20 -15.35 -7.04
C GLY A 296 10.79 -15.66 -5.63
N ARG A 297 11.35 -14.99 -4.60
CA ARG A 297 10.91 -15.20 -3.22
C ARG A 297 9.43 -14.89 -3.05
N ILE A 298 8.75 -15.78 -2.33
CA ILE A 298 7.35 -15.64 -1.92
C ILE A 298 7.33 -14.96 -0.56
N CYS A 299 6.64 -13.84 -0.45
CA CYS A 299 6.48 -13.06 0.78
C CYS A 299 5.04 -12.51 0.90
N ALA A 300 4.79 -11.62 1.84
CA ALA A 300 3.46 -11.04 2.09
C ALA A 300 3.23 -9.67 1.45
N CYS A 301 4.15 -8.72 1.64
CA CYS A 301 4.06 -7.36 1.10
C CYS A 301 5.48 -6.94 0.68
N PRO A 302 5.66 -6.21 -0.42
CA PRO A 302 6.99 -5.86 -0.95
C PRO A 302 7.83 -5.02 0.02
N ASN A 303 7.21 -4.32 0.98
CA ASN A 303 7.90 -3.46 1.95
C ASN A 303 8.29 -4.18 3.25
N ILE A 304 8.15 -5.50 3.31
CA ILE A 304 8.53 -6.31 4.48
C ILE A 304 9.97 -6.79 4.30
N ASP A 305 10.70 -6.93 5.41
CA ASP A 305 12.01 -7.55 5.44
C ASP A 305 11.97 -8.94 4.77
N ARG A 306 12.53 -9.00 3.55
CA ARG A 306 12.53 -10.19 2.70
C ARG A 306 13.53 -11.26 3.16
N ASP A 307 14.47 -10.93 4.02
CA ASP A 307 15.41 -11.91 4.57
C ASP A 307 14.79 -12.61 5.79
N ARG A 308 14.02 -11.86 6.58
CA ARG A 308 13.32 -12.40 7.76
C ARG A 308 12.02 -13.13 7.42
N PHE A 309 11.26 -12.66 6.44
CA PHE A 309 9.86 -13.05 6.28
C PHE A 309 9.49 -13.69 4.94
N SER A 310 10.45 -13.98 4.06
CA SER A 310 10.17 -14.83 2.89
C SER A 310 9.81 -16.26 3.31
N GLN A 311 8.86 -16.88 2.62
CA GLN A 311 8.25 -18.18 2.98
C GLN A 311 8.59 -19.31 2.01
N GLY A 312 9.33 -19.00 0.94
CA GLY A 312 9.69 -19.93 -0.12
C GLY A 312 10.07 -19.17 -1.38
N SER A 313 10.14 -19.88 -2.50
CA SER A 313 10.43 -19.29 -3.80
C SER A 313 9.71 -20.03 -4.91
N ILE A 314 9.17 -19.29 -5.89
CA ILE A 314 8.43 -19.86 -7.02
C ILE A 314 9.29 -20.77 -7.91
N TYR A 315 10.61 -20.72 -7.77
CA TYR A 315 11.56 -21.56 -8.50
C TYR A 315 11.75 -22.94 -7.89
N GLN A 316 11.31 -23.14 -6.64
CA GLN A 316 11.45 -24.39 -5.90
C GLN A 316 10.11 -24.90 -5.37
N ASP A 317 9.16 -24.01 -5.13
CA ASP A 317 7.91 -24.29 -4.44
C ASP A 317 6.68 -23.94 -5.30
N ASN A 318 5.58 -24.65 -5.09
CA ASN A 318 4.26 -24.23 -5.57
C ASN A 318 3.78 -23.01 -4.76
N PHE A 319 3.49 -21.90 -5.45
CA PHE A 319 3.09 -20.65 -4.79
C PHE A 319 1.86 -20.81 -3.89
N TYR A 320 0.80 -21.46 -4.37
CA TYR A 320 -0.46 -21.56 -3.62
C TYR A 320 -0.34 -22.51 -2.42
N GLU A 321 0.45 -23.58 -2.52
CA GLU A 321 0.74 -24.45 -1.36
C GLU A 321 1.52 -23.68 -0.27
N VAL A 322 2.53 -22.90 -0.68
CA VAL A 322 3.26 -22.02 0.25
C VAL A 322 2.31 -21.03 0.92
N TRP A 323 1.39 -20.43 0.16
CA TRP A 323 0.36 -19.54 0.70
C TRP A 323 -0.47 -20.24 1.78
N GLU A 324 -1.03 -21.42 1.51
CA GLU A 324 -1.91 -22.10 2.46
C GLU A 324 -1.14 -22.52 3.74
N GLU A 325 0.09 -23.00 3.60
CA GLU A 325 0.77 -23.73 4.69
C GLU A 325 1.83 -22.95 5.46
N ARG A 326 2.58 -22.04 4.80
CA ARG A 326 3.82 -21.52 5.38
C ARG A 326 3.69 -20.15 6.04
N PHE A 327 2.65 -19.36 5.73
CA PHE A 327 2.46 -18.00 6.23
C PHE A 327 2.10 -17.86 7.74
N LYS A 328 2.39 -18.88 8.56
CA LYS A 328 2.15 -18.88 10.01
C LYS A 328 2.72 -17.65 10.74
N PRO A 329 3.95 -17.14 10.45
CA PRO A 329 4.47 -15.94 11.13
C PRO A 329 3.61 -14.68 10.92
N PHE A 330 2.82 -14.61 9.86
CA PHE A 330 1.92 -13.50 9.59
C PHE A 330 0.57 -13.68 10.29
N ARG A 331 0.09 -14.93 10.33
CA ARG A 331 -1.24 -15.31 10.85
C ARG A 331 -1.26 -15.49 12.37
N ASP A 332 -0.13 -15.87 12.96
CA ASP A 332 0.08 -15.89 14.40
C ASP A 332 1.13 -14.85 14.79
N ARG A 333 0.64 -13.73 15.32
CA ARG A 333 1.45 -12.58 15.72
C ARG A 333 1.95 -12.66 17.16
N SER A 334 1.81 -13.80 17.84
CA SER A 334 2.26 -13.95 19.24
C SER A 334 3.75 -13.68 19.43
N TRP A 335 4.59 -13.99 18.44
CA TRP A 335 6.02 -13.71 18.44
C TRP A 335 6.35 -12.21 18.49
N ALA A 336 5.47 -11.34 18.01
CA ALA A 336 5.66 -9.89 18.04
C ALA A 336 5.36 -9.28 19.43
N ARG A 337 4.99 -10.11 20.42
CA ARG A 337 4.71 -9.69 21.80
C ARG A 337 5.98 -9.63 22.64
N THR A 338 6.95 -8.87 22.16
CA THR A 338 8.27 -8.68 22.74
C THR A 338 8.51 -7.20 23.02
N GLY A 339 9.63 -6.86 23.66
CA GLY A 339 10.03 -5.47 23.85
C GLY A 339 8.94 -4.57 24.45
N LYS A 340 8.73 -3.38 23.87
CA LYS A 340 7.64 -2.46 24.27
C LYS A 340 6.22 -3.03 24.09
N CYS A 341 6.04 -4.08 23.30
CA CYS A 341 4.73 -4.71 23.06
C CYS A 341 4.34 -5.71 24.16
N LYS A 342 5.28 -6.20 24.97
CA LYS A 342 5.07 -7.26 25.98
C LYS A 342 3.93 -6.92 26.95
N GLU A 343 4.01 -5.73 27.54
CA GLU A 343 3.07 -5.19 28.54
C GLU A 343 2.11 -4.14 27.96
N CYS A 344 2.05 -4.01 26.62
CA CYS A 344 1.23 -2.98 25.99
C CYS A 344 -0.27 -3.27 26.16
N LYS A 345 -0.99 -2.34 26.80
CA LYS A 345 -2.45 -2.41 27.01
C LYS A 345 -3.24 -2.48 25.70
N GLN A 346 -2.68 -1.99 24.60
CA GLN A 346 -3.30 -2.04 23.26
C GLN A 346 -2.95 -3.28 22.44
N TRP A 347 -2.19 -4.24 23.01
CA TRP A 347 -1.73 -5.43 22.29
C TRP A 347 -2.85 -6.15 21.53
N ARG A 348 -3.99 -6.38 22.18
CA ARG A 348 -5.14 -7.10 21.58
C ARG A 348 -5.74 -6.39 20.36
N ASN A 349 -5.54 -5.08 20.23
CA ASN A 349 -6.01 -4.29 19.10
C ASN A 349 -4.92 -4.16 18.02
N CYS A 350 -3.66 -4.00 18.43
CA CYS A 350 -2.54 -3.68 17.56
C CYS A 350 -1.80 -4.92 16.98
N LEU A 351 -1.59 -5.97 17.78
CA LEU A 351 -0.79 -7.16 17.44
C LEU A 351 0.62 -6.84 16.91
N GLY A 352 1.29 -5.86 17.53
CA GLY A 352 2.67 -5.50 17.19
C GLY A 352 2.81 -4.65 15.92
N ASN A 353 1.76 -3.94 15.48
CA ASN A 353 1.83 -3.00 14.37
C ASN A 353 2.06 -3.67 12.99
N GLY A 354 2.32 -2.88 11.93
CA GLY A 354 2.54 -3.43 10.59
C GLY A 354 3.78 -4.29 10.49
N MET A 355 3.70 -5.38 9.71
CA MET A 355 4.82 -6.29 9.47
C MET A 355 6.10 -5.56 9.00
N HIS A 356 5.96 -4.52 8.17
CA HIS A 356 7.09 -3.72 7.66
C HIS A 356 7.85 -2.96 8.76
N ASN A 357 7.30 -2.84 9.97
CA ASN A 357 7.99 -2.25 11.12
C ASN A 357 8.85 -3.25 11.90
N TRP A 358 8.93 -4.51 11.45
CA TRP A 358 9.79 -5.55 12.02
C TRP A 358 10.90 -5.87 11.03
N HIS A 359 12.14 -5.70 11.46
CA HIS A 359 13.31 -5.78 10.57
C HIS A 359 14.50 -6.39 11.31
N GLY A 360 15.31 -7.16 10.58
CA GLY A 360 16.46 -7.88 11.10
C GLY A 360 16.11 -8.80 12.27
N PRO A 361 17.09 -9.18 13.11
CA PRO A 361 16.87 -10.00 14.30
C PRO A 361 16.20 -9.24 15.46
N SER A 362 15.72 -8.01 15.25
CA SER A 362 15.16 -7.17 16.31
C SER A 362 13.89 -7.77 16.92
N ASP A 363 13.85 -7.75 18.25
CA ASP A 363 12.66 -8.01 19.08
C ASP A 363 11.88 -6.72 19.40
N GLU A 364 12.29 -5.59 18.84
CA GLU A 364 11.61 -4.31 18.95
C GLU A 364 10.99 -3.88 17.63
N VAL A 365 9.77 -3.37 17.70
CA VAL A 365 9.10 -2.70 16.58
C VAL A 365 9.78 -1.35 16.31
N LEU A 366 10.20 -1.13 15.06
CA LEU A 366 10.91 0.08 14.63
C LEU A 366 10.09 1.34 14.95
N GLN A 367 8.81 1.34 14.61
CA GLN A 367 7.90 2.46 14.85
C GLN A 367 6.60 1.99 15.50
N CYS A 368 6.24 2.63 16.62
CA CYS A 368 4.96 2.43 17.29
C CYS A 368 4.03 3.60 16.96
N HIS A 369 3.16 3.43 15.97
CA HIS A 369 2.22 4.46 15.52
C HIS A 369 1.29 4.93 16.65
N TYR A 370 0.86 4.03 17.53
CA TYR A 370 0.03 4.38 18.68
C TYR A 370 0.74 5.34 19.65
N ALA A 371 2.02 5.11 19.94
CA ALA A 371 2.80 5.98 20.81
C ALA A 371 2.87 7.42 20.26
N LYS A 372 3.09 7.56 18.94
CA LYS A 372 3.10 8.88 18.27
C LYS A 372 1.78 9.63 18.42
N THR A 373 0.65 8.93 18.56
CA THR A 373 -0.68 9.58 18.65
C THR A 373 -1.05 10.07 20.04
N ILE A 374 -0.41 9.56 21.09
CA ILE A 374 -0.74 9.93 22.47
C ILE A 374 0.19 11.00 23.03
N GLY A 375 1.26 11.35 22.30
CA GLY A 375 2.39 12.09 22.84
C GLY A 375 3.14 11.22 23.84
N VAL A 376 4.47 11.22 23.80
CA VAL A 376 5.24 10.67 24.92
C VAL A 376 4.96 11.61 26.09
N GLY A 377 4.11 11.16 27.03
CA GLY A 377 3.98 11.80 28.34
C GLY A 377 5.23 11.62 29.17
#